data_AF-A0A954IBY5-F1
#
_entry.id   AF-A0A954IBY5-F1
#
_cell.length_a   1.000
_cell.length_b   1.000
_cell.length_c   1.000
_cell.angle_alpha   90.00
_cell.angle_beta   90.00
_cell.angle_gamma   90.00
#
_symmetry.space_group_name_H-M   'P 1'
#
loop_
_entity.id
_entity.type
_entity.pdbx_description
1 polymer ?
#
loop_
_entity_poly.entity_id
_entity_poly.type
_entity_poly.pdbx_seq_one_letter_code
_entity_poly.pdbx_strand_id
1 'polypeptide(L)'
;MSLFNFFFPGHTRTEQQRAADAIDAEARAHRQRDAAHLGELEHRVQELEQDLGFVALLLGGILDVIDKKGVATREDVQESIERLDMLDGLKDGRLDINALKRH
;
A
#
# COMPACT_ATOMS: atom_id res chain seq x y z
N MET A 1 -9.29 -5.02 48.13
CA MET A 1 -7.89 -5.45 47.94
C MET A 1 -7.58 -5.43 46.45
N SER A 2 -6.39 -4.95 46.05
CA SER A 2 -6.01 -4.79 44.63
C SER A 2 -5.73 -6.14 43.96
N LEU A 3 -6.22 -6.33 42.72
CA LEU A 3 -5.98 -7.50 41.86
C LEU A 3 -4.49 -7.83 41.69
N PHE A 4 -3.61 -6.83 41.82
CA PHE A 4 -2.16 -7.01 41.70
C PHE A 4 -1.52 -7.63 42.95
N ASN A 5 -2.07 -7.36 44.16
CA ASN A 5 -1.62 -8.00 45.41
C ASN A 5 -1.93 -9.50 45.45
N PHE A 6 -2.84 -9.96 44.58
CA PHE A 6 -3.15 -11.38 44.43
C PHE A 6 -2.09 -12.11 43.60
N PHE A 7 -1.56 -11.48 42.54
CA PHE A 7 -0.55 -12.10 41.67
C PHE A 7 0.89 -11.96 42.18
N PHE A 8 1.17 -10.94 43.01
CA PHE A 8 2.53 -10.65 43.47
C PHE A 8 2.60 -10.30 44.97
N PRO A 9 2.44 -11.28 45.86
CA PRO A 9 2.52 -11.06 47.31
C PRO A 9 3.98 -10.79 47.73
N GLY A 10 4.27 -9.58 48.23
CA GLY A 10 5.57 -9.24 48.85
C GLY A 10 6.41 -8.13 48.20
N HIS A 11 5.94 -7.50 47.13
CA HIS A 11 6.69 -6.41 46.46
C HIS A 11 6.44 -5.04 47.10
N THR A 12 7.49 -4.21 47.17
CA THR A 12 7.37 -2.84 47.68
C THR A 12 6.64 -1.96 46.66
N ARG A 13 5.89 -0.95 47.13
CA ARG A 13 5.14 0.00 46.28
C ARG A 13 5.99 0.65 45.18
N THR A 14 7.29 0.77 45.39
CA THR A 14 8.30 1.26 44.45
C THR A 14 8.56 0.33 43.27
N GLU A 15 8.54 -0.99 43.47
CA GLU A 15 8.71 -1.97 42.39
C GLU A 15 7.47 -2.03 41.50
N GLN A 16 6.28 -1.90 42.11
CA GLN A 16 5.01 -1.81 41.39
C GLN A 16 4.95 -0.58 40.49
N GLN A 17 5.44 0.58 40.96
CA GLN A 17 5.50 1.80 40.17
C GLN A 17 6.47 1.68 38.99
N ARG A 18 7.66 1.11 39.20
CA ARG A 18 8.64 0.90 38.12
C ARG A 18 8.12 -0.03 37.02
N ALA A 19 7.40 -1.10 37.38
CA ALA A 19 6.81 -2.01 36.41
C ALA A 19 5.71 -1.32 35.58
N ALA A 20 4.86 -0.52 36.23
CA ALA A 20 3.84 0.27 35.53
C ALA A 20 4.46 1.32 34.58
N ASP A 21 5.49 2.04 35.03
CA ASP A 21 6.20 3.03 34.22
C ASP A 21 6.90 2.40 33.01
N ALA A 22 7.46 1.18 33.15
CA ALA A 22 8.09 0.45 32.06
C ALA A 22 7.07 0.01 31.00
N ILE A 23 5.91 -0.51 31.41
CA ILE A 23 4.82 -0.90 30.51
C ILE A 23 4.27 0.32 29.77
N ASP A 24 4.09 1.44 30.46
CA ASP A 24 3.63 2.69 29.85
C ASP A 24 4.64 3.26 28.86
N ALA A 25 5.95 3.19 29.17
CA ALA A 25 7.01 3.62 28.28
C ALA A 25 7.06 2.75 27.01
N GLU A 26 6.93 1.44 27.15
CA GLU A 26 6.89 0.50 26.04
C GLU A 26 5.65 0.72 25.16
N ALA A 27 4.47 0.90 25.76
CA ALA A 27 3.24 1.21 25.04
C ALA A 27 3.28 2.56 24.31
N ARG A 28 4.02 3.55 24.83
CA ARG A 28 4.26 4.83 24.12
C ARG A 28 5.21 4.65 22.95
N ALA A 29 6.29 3.90 23.13
CA ALA A 29 7.25 3.61 22.07
C ALA A 29 6.60 2.82 20.92
N HIS A 30 5.74 1.85 21.24
CA HIS A 30 4.97 1.11 20.24
C HIS A 30 4.06 2.02 19.43
N ARG A 31 3.26 2.87 20.11
CA ARG A 31 2.37 3.83 19.42
C ARG A 31 3.12 4.81 18.52
N GLN A 32 4.31 5.26 18.93
CA GLN A 32 5.13 6.14 18.10
C GLN A 32 5.65 5.44 16.84
N ARG A 33 6.05 4.16 16.96
CA ARG A 33 6.47 3.35 15.81
C ARG A 33 5.32 3.11 14.84
N ASP A 34 4.15 2.75 15.36
CA ASP A 34 2.96 2.51 14.55
C ASP A 34 2.54 3.78 13.79
N ALA A 35 2.56 4.93 14.46
CA ALA A 35 2.26 6.22 13.84
C ALA A 35 3.29 6.59 12.75
N ALA A 36 4.58 6.36 12.99
CA ALA A 36 5.62 6.61 11.99
C ALA A 36 5.46 5.69 10.77
N HIS A 37 5.14 4.42 11.00
CA HIS A 37 4.94 3.46 9.92
C HIS A 37 3.70 3.78 9.07
N LEU A 38 2.61 4.22 9.70
CA LEU A 38 1.42 4.67 8.99
C LEU A 38 1.71 5.91 8.15
N GLY A 39 2.45 6.89 8.69
CA GLY A 39 2.86 8.08 7.93
C GLY A 39 3.75 7.75 6.73
N GLU A 40 4.68 6.80 6.87
CA GLU A 40 5.50 6.32 5.76
C GLU A 40 4.66 5.63 4.69
N LEU A 41 3.68 4.80 5.09
CA LEU A 41 2.80 4.12 4.16
C LEU A 41 1.91 5.11 3.39
N GLU A 42 1.35 6.10 4.08
CA GLU A 42 0.57 7.18 3.46
C GLU A 42 1.40 7.96 2.43
N HIS A 43 2.65 8.31 2.80
CA HIS A 43 3.56 8.99 1.88
C HIS A 43 3.82 8.16 0.61
N ARG A 44 4.11 6.86 0.78
CA ARG A 44 4.37 5.96 -0.35
C ARG A 44 3.15 5.78 -1.25
N VAL A 45 1.95 5.72 -0.67
CA VAL A 45 0.70 5.68 -1.45
C VAL A 45 0.55 6.96 -2.27
N GLN A 46 0.79 8.13 -1.65
CA GLN A 46 0.71 9.41 -2.35
C GLN A 46 1.71 9.53 -3.50
N GLU A 47 2.95 9.05 -3.32
CA GLU A 47 3.94 8.99 -4.40
C GLU A 47 3.49 8.08 -5.55
N LEU A 48 2.98 6.88 -5.23
CA LEU A 48 2.46 5.95 -6.24
C LEU A 48 1.25 6.51 -6.99
N GLU A 49 0.37 7.26 -6.32
CA GLU A 49 -0.75 7.95 -6.96
C GLU A 49 -0.27 9.05 -7.92
N GLN A 50 0.75 9.81 -7.55
CA GLN A 50 1.35 10.82 -8.42
C GLN A 50 2.03 10.18 -9.63
N ASP A 51 2.81 9.12 -9.41
CA ASP A 51 3.48 8.38 -10.48
C ASP A 51 2.45 7.77 -11.45
N LEU A 52 1.37 7.17 -10.92
CA LEU A 52 0.29 6.64 -11.74
C LEU A 52 -0.41 7.73 -12.54
N GLY A 53 -0.66 8.90 -11.94
CA GLY A 53 -1.21 10.06 -12.63
C GLY A 53 -0.31 10.54 -13.77
N PHE A 54 1.00 10.57 -13.56
CA PHE A 54 1.98 10.93 -14.59
C PHE A 54 2.01 9.91 -15.74
N VAL A 55 1.98 8.61 -15.42
CA VAL A 55 1.91 7.55 -16.43
C VAL A 55 0.62 7.66 -17.25
N ALA A 56 -0.52 7.90 -16.60
CA ALA A 56 -1.80 8.10 -17.29
C ALA A 56 -1.77 9.31 -18.23
N LEU A 57 -1.14 10.41 -17.82
CA LEU A 57 -0.95 11.59 -18.67
C LEU A 57 -0.10 11.28 -19.90
N LEU A 58 1.02 10.58 -19.72
CA LEU A 58 1.88 10.16 -20.83
C LEU A 58 1.14 9.26 -21.82
N LEU A 59 0.42 8.25 -21.31
CA LEU A 59 -0.38 7.35 -22.16
C LEU A 59 -1.46 8.11 -22.93
N GLY A 60 -2.17 9.02 -22.26
CA GLY A 60 -3.18 9.87 -22.90
C GLY A 60 -2.58 10.73 -24.03
N GLY A 61 -1.41 11.32 -23.80
CA GLY A 61 -0.69 12.10 -24.82
C GLY A 61 -0.23 11.24 -26.01
N ILE A 62 0.26 10.03 -25.76
CA ILE A 62 0.64 9.08 -26.82
C ILE A 62 -0.59 8.71 -27.66
N LEU A 63 -1.71 8.36 -27.01
CA LEU A 63 -2.95 8.01 -27.70
C LEU A 63 -3.49 9.16 -28.55
N ASP A 64 -3.47 10.39 -28.03
CA ASP A 64 -3.88 11.59 -28.78
C ASP A 64 -3.00 11.82 -30.02
N VAL A 65 -1.70 11.60 -29.93
CA VAL A 65 -0.79 11.70 -31.08
C VAL A 65 -1.04 10.60 -32.12
N ILE A 66 -1.31 9.37 -31.68
CA ILE A 66 -1.60 8.23 -32.56
C ILE A 66 -2.91 8.47 -33.31
N ASP A 67 -3.95 8.93 -32.61
CA ASP A 67 -5.26 9.25 -33.15
C ASP A 67 -5.17 10.39 -34.18
N LYS A 68 -4.47 11.49 -33.84
CA LYS A 68 -4.24 12.62 -34.75
C LYS A 68 -3.47 12.26 -36.01
N LYS A 69 -2.58 11.26 -35.95
CA LYS A 69 -1.85 10.75 -37.12
C LYS A 69 -2.66 9.74 -37.94
N GLY A 70 -3.83 9.32 -37.45
CA GLY A 70 -4.68 8.31 -38.09
C GLY A 70 -4.02 6.93 -38.17
N VAL A 71 -3.06 6.64 -37.27
CA VAL A 71 -2.30 5.38 -37.28
C VAL A 71 -3.09 4.25 -36.64
N ALA A 72 -3.85 4.56 -35.60
CA ALA A 72 -4.80 3.65 -34.96
C ALA A 72 -5.95 4.46 -34.38
N THR A 73 -7.14 3.88 -34.41
CA THR A 73 -8.35 4.45 -33.80
C THR A 73 -8.41 4.10 -32.31
N ARG A 74 -9.29 4.78 -31.58
CA ARG A 74 -9.56 4.46 -30.18
C ARG A 74 -10.10 3.04 -30.01
N GLU A 75 -10.91 2.58 -30.95
CA GLU A 75 -11.46 1.24 -31.01
C GLU A 75 -10.36 0.17 -31.17
N ASP A 76 -9.37 0.41 -32.04
CA ASP A 76 -8.24 -0.53 -32.25
C ASP A 76 -7.43 -0.74 -30.96
N VAL A 77 -7.21 0.35 -30.21
CA VAL A 77 -6.51 0.32 -28.93
C VAL A 77 -7.34 -0.42 -27.89
N GLN A 78 -8.66 -0.16 -27.82
CA GLN A 78 -9.54 -0.83 -26.88
C GLN A 78 -9.60 -2.34 -27.14
N GLU A 79 -9.74 -2.76 -28.40
CA GLU A 79 -9.73 -4.18 -28.76
C GLU A 79 -8.40 -4.85 -28.37
N SER A 80 -7.28 -4.14 -28.57
CA SER A 80 -5.96 -4.63 -28.18
C SER A 80 -5.84 -4.79 -26.66
N ILE A 81 -6.33 -3.82 -25.89
CA ILE A 81 -6.34 -3.91 -24.42
C ILE A 81 -7.18 -5.10 -23.96
N GLU A 82 -8.39 -5.27 -24.49
CA GLU A 82 -9.26 -6.40 -24.11
C GLU A 82 -8.64 -7.75 -24.49
N ARG A 83 -7.95 -7.84 -25.63
CA ARG A 83 -7.23 -9.04 -26.04
C ARG A 83 -6.07 -9.35 -25.07
N LEU A 84 -5.33 -8.33 -24.65
CA LEU A 84 -4.21 -8.48 -23.72
C LEU A 84 -4.68 -8.87 -22.32
N ASP A 85 -5.75 -8.24 -21.82
CA ASP A 85 -6.38 -8.56 -20.52
C ASP A 85 -6.85 -10.02 -20.48
N MET A 86 -7.27 -10.58 -21.60
CA MET A 86 -7.68 -11.97 -21.69
C MET A 86 -6.52 -12.98 -21.78
N LEU A 87 -5.25 -12.55 -21.85
CA LEU A 87 -4.11 -13.46 -22.07
C LEU A 87 -3.85 -14.42 -20.90
N ASP A 88 -4.14 -14.00 -19.66
CA ASP A 88 -4.04 -14.86 -18.48
C ASP A 88 -5.37 -15.53 -18.11
N GLY A 89 -6.42 -15.30 -18.93
CA GLY A 89 -7.75 -15.86 -18.76
C GLY A 89 -8.62 -15.12 -17.74
N LEU A 90 -8.18 -13.98 -17.20
CA LEU A 90 -8.91 -13.19 -16.23
C LEU A 90 -9.15 -11.78 -16.77
N LYS A 91 -10.41 -11.42 -17.00
CA LYS A 91 -10.79 -10.04 -17.38
C LYS A 91 -10.82 -9.14 -16.13
N ASP A 92 -9.66 -8.84 -15.56
CA ASP A 92 -9.53 -8.07 -14.31
C ASP A 92 -8.90 -6.67 -14.49
N GLY A 93 -8.54 -6.31 -15.72
CA GLY A 93 -7.89 -5.05 -16.06
C GLY A 93 -6.40 -5.03 -15.71
N ARG A 94 -5.79 -6.19 -15.46
CA ARG A 94 -4.39 -6.35 -15.09
C ARG A 94 -3.72 -7.31 -16.06
N LEU A 95 -2.39 -7.25 -16.08
CA LEU A 95 -1.60 -8.16 -16.88
C LEU A 95 -0.48 -8.69 -16.00
N ASP A 96 -0.46 -10.00 -15.74
CA ASP A 96 0.71 -10.60 -15.09
C ASP A 96 1.91 -10.55 -16.05
N ILE A 97 2.90 -9.73 -15.71
CA ILE A 97 4.16 -9.61 -16.46
C ILE A 97 4.85 -10.98 -16.62
N ASN A 98 4.65 -11.91 -15.69
CA ASN A 98 5.21 -13.26 -15.79
C ASN A 98 4.47 -14.15 -16.80
N ALA A 99 3.20 -13.85 -17.11
CA ALA A 99 2.47 -14.48 -18.19
C ALA A 99 2.99 -13.98 -19.55
N LEU A 100 3.28 -12.67 -19.65
CA LEU A 100 3.79 -12.05 -20.87
C LEU A 100 5.16 -12.59 -21.32
N LYS A 101 6.05 -12.92 -20.38
CA LYS A 101 7.41 -13.42 -20.68
C LYS A 101 7.48 -14.87 -21.20
N ARG A 102 6.37 -15.62 -21.14
CA ARG A 102 6.32 -17.04 -21.55
C ARG A 102 5.79 -17.23 -22.97
N HIS A 103 5.30 -16.17 -23.59
CA HIS A 103 4.89 -16.11 -25.00
C HIS A 103 5.96 -15.42 -25.85
#